data_AF-A0A1I6GPY9-F1
#
_entry.id   AF-A0A1I6GPY9-F1
#
_cell.length_a   1.000
_cell.length_b   1.000
_cell.length_c   1.000
_cell.angle_alpha   90.00
_cell.angle_beta   90.00
_cell.angle_gamma   90.00
#
_symmetry.space_group_name_H-M   'P 1'
#
loop_
_entity.id
_entity.type
_entity.pdbx_description
1 polymer ?
#
loop_
_entity_poly.entity_id
_entity_poly.type
_entity_poly.pdbx_seq_one_letter_code
_entity_poly.pdbx_strand_id
1 'polypeptide(L)'
;MAYTHPIGDDHPFPAVFALAQAEGFAQLEIVNAHDGALFRLFCNNPDLVFRLQGDPGSAMDRQTFDYYKHITVDPAEPHNMLATLKSHIAASGAQ
;
A
#
# COMPACT_ATOMS: atom_id res chain seq x y z
N MET A 1 8.50 -13.20 -18.91
CA MET A 1 7.85 -11.88 -18.97
C MET A 1 8.64 -10.99 -18.02
N ALA A 2 9.20 -9.88 -18.48
CA ALA A 2 9.81 -8.90 -17.60
C ALA A 2 8.67 -8.04 -17.03
N TYR A 3 8.48 -8.06 -15.72
CA TYR A 3 7.55 -7.16 -15.06
C TYR A 3 8.14 -5.74 -15.16
N THR A 4 7.31 -4.76 -15.51
CA THR A 4 7.72 -3.34 -15.63
C THR A 4 7.71 -2.62 -14.28
N HIS A 5 7.38 -3.34 -13.22
CA HIS A 5 7.24 -2.86 -11.86
C HIS A 5 7.86 -3.89 -10.90
N PRO A 6 8.26 -3.47 -9.69
CA PRO A 6 8.83 -4.39 -8.71
C PRO A 6 7.78 -5.40 -8.22
N ILE A 7 8.20 -6.65 -8.03
CA ILE A 7 7.34 -7.76 -7.59
C ILE A 7 8.00 -8.53 -6.45
N GLY A 8 7.22 -9.31 -5.71
CA GLY A 8 7.71 -10.08 -4.57
C GLY A 8 8.49 -9.22 -3.57
N ASP A 9 9.69 -9.68 -3.22
CA ASP A 9 10.58 -9.00 -2.26
C ASP A 9 11.20 -7.70 -2.80
N ASP A 10 11.21 -7.49 -4.12
CA ASP A 10 11.65 -6.22 -4.72
C ASP A 10 10.60 -5.11 -4.54
N HIS A 11 9.34 -5.47 -4.22
CA HIS A 11 8.30 -4.47 -3.97
C HIS A 11 8.54 -3.80 -2.62
N PRO A 12 8.48 -2.46 -2.51
CA PRO A 12 8.75 -1.76 -1.25
C PRO A 12 7.67 -1.98 -0.17
N PHE A 13 6.50 -2.50 -0.52
CA PHE A 13 5.33 -2.55 0.37
C PHE A 13 5.46 -3.62 1.46
N PRO A 14 5.95 -4.84 1.16
CA PRO A 14 6.37 -5.79 2.20
C PRO A 14 7.30 -5.18 3.27
N ALA A 15 8.33 -4.44 2.86
CA ALA A 15 9.28 -3.81 3.79
C ALA A 15 8.62 -2.69 4.61
N VAL A 16 7.79 -1.86 3.96
CA VAL A 16 7.01 -0.81 4.63
C VAL A 16 6.02 -1.40 5.65
N PHE A 17 5.34 -2.49 5.30
CA PHE A 17 4.43 -3.19 6.19
C PHE A 17 5.16 -3.78 7.39
N ALA A 18 6.30 -4.45 7.18
CA ALA A 18 7.12 -4.97 8.27
C ALA A 18 7.59 -3.85 9.22
N LEU A 19 7.98 -2.69 8.67
CA LEU A 19 8.35 -1.51 9.47
C LEU A 19 7.16 -0.98 10.26
N ALA A 20 5.98 -0.88 9.65
CA ALA A 20 4.76 -0.45 10.32
C ALA A 20 4.42 -1.35 11.52
N GLN A 21 4.52 -2.67 11.33
CA GLN A 21 4.30 -3.65 12.41
C GLN A 21 5.35 -3.52 13.52
N ALA A 22 6.62 -3.30 13.18
CA ALA A 22 7.69 -3.07 14.14
C ALA A 22 7.49 -1.78 14.96
N GLU A 23 6.89 -0.75 14.36
CA GLU A 23 6.53 0.51 15.02
C GLU A 23 5.19 0.45 15.78
N GLY A 24 4.52 -0.70 15.80
CA GLY A 24 3.22 -0.89 16.48
C GLY A 24 2.03 -0.30 15.72
N PHE A 25 2.18 0.01 14.44
CA PHE A 25 1.13 0.58 13.59
C PHE A 25 0.22 -0.49 12.99
N ALA A 26 -0.54 -1.17 13.86
CA ALA A 26 -1.35 -2.34 13.51
C ALA A 26 -2.57 -2.05 12.61
N GLN A 27 -2.85 -0.79 12.29
CA GLN A 27 -3.98 -0.39 11.44
C GLN A 27 -3.67 -0.51 9.94
N LEU A 28 -2.40 -0.66 9.58
CA LEU A 28 -1.99 -0.90 8.20
C LEU A 28 -2.08 -2.39 7.92
N GLU A 29 -2.69 -2.76 6.82
CA GLU A 29 -2.78 -4.12 6.30
C GLU A 29 -2.16 -4.19 4.91
N ILE A 30 -1.75 -5.40 4.50
CA ILE A 30 -1.18 -5.68 3.19
C ILE A 30 -1.96 -6.79 2.51
N VAL A 31 -2.31 -6.59 1.24
CA VAL A 31 -2.79 -7.66 0.37
C VAL A 31 -1.74 -7.93 -0.70
N ASN A 32 -1.50 -9.22 -0.93
CA ASN A 32 -0.67 -9.75 -2.00
C ASN A 32 -1.58 -10.55 -2.93
N ALA A 33 -1.54 -10.23 -4.22
CA ALA A 33 -2.24 -10.98 -5.25
C ALA A 33 -1.30 -11.36 -6.40
N HIS A 34 -1.74 -12.35 -7.18
CA HIS A 34 -1.01 -12.85 -8.35
C HIS A 34 0.44 -13.25 -8.04
N ASP A 35 0.64 -14.03 -6.97
CA ASP A 35 1.95 -14.60 -6.60
C ASP A 35 3.04 -13.54 -6.36
N GLY A 36 2.69 -12.43 -5.67
CA GLY A 36 3.62 -11.33 -5.40
C GLY A 36 3.72 -10.32 -6.54
N ALA A 37 2.98 -10.48 -7.64
CA ALA A 37 2.99 -9.50 -8.73
C ALA A 37 2.21 -8.21 -8.41
N LEU A 38 1.35 -8.24 -7.40
CA LEU A 38 0.58 -7.07 -6.96
C LEU A 38 0.54 -6.97 -5.44
N PHE A 39 0.98 -5.83 -4.93
CA PHE A 39 0.83 -5.46 -3.52
C PHE A 39 -0.03 -4.21 -3.36
N ARG A 40 -0.93 -4.22 -2.38
CA ARG A 40 -1.59 -3.00 -1.89
C ARG A 40 -1.44 -2.93 -0.39
N LEU A 41 -1.14 -1.73 0.10
CA LEU A 41 -1.29 -1.41 1.51
C LEU A 41 -2.64 -0.75 1.72
N PHE A 42 -3.34 -1.06 2.80
CA PHE A 42 -4.64 -0.45 3.06
C PHE A 42 -4.91 -0.29 4.55
N CYS A 43 -5.89 0.53 4.88
CA CYS A 43 -6.46 0.70 6.21
C CYS A 43 -7.98 0.70 6.09
N ASN A 44 -8.67 0.09 7.05
CA ASN A 44 -10.14 0.04 7.09
C ASN A 44 -10.77 1.22 7.87
N ASN A 45 -9.95 2.02 8.56
CA ASN A 45 -10.43 3.19 9.27
C ASN A 45 -9.31 4.23 9.41
N PRO A 46 -9.26 5.25 8.54
CA PRO A 46 -10.15 5.49 7.40
C PRO A 46 -9.93 4.49 6.25
N ASP A 47 -10.97 4.25 5.43
CA ASP A 47 -10.94 3.37 4.24
C ASP A 47 -10.01 3.92 3.15
N LEU A 48 -8.71 3.59 3.24
CA LEU A 48 -7.67 4.03 2.33
C LEU A 48 -6.95 2.83 1.72
N VAL A 49 -6.71 2.88 0.42
CA VAL A 49 -5.84 1.92 -0.27
C VAL A 49 -4.69 2.68 -0.94
N PHE A 50 -3.49 2.15 -0.79
CA PHE A 50 -2.26 2.71 -1.31
C PHE A 50 -1.71 1.82 -2.40
N ARG A 51 -1.38 2.45 -3.53
CA ARG A 51 -0.76 1.82 -4.69
C ARG A 51 0.57 2.50 -5.01
N LEU A 52 1.55 1.73 -5.45
CA LEU A 52 2.83 2.29 -5.88
C LEU A 52 2.67 2.97 -7.24
N GLN A 53 3.34 4.09 -7.45
CA GLN A 53 3.43 4.72 -8.76
C GLN A 53 4.05 3.72 -9.76
N GLY A 54 3.36 3.50 -10.89
CA GLY A 54 3.78 2.55 -11.93
C GLY A 54 3.29 1.12 -11.74
N ASP A 55 2.66 0.80 -10.61
CA ASP A 55 2.02 -0.49 -10.42
C ASP A 55 0.73 -0.61 -11.27
N PRO A 56 0.49 -1.75 -11.95
CA PRO A 56 -0.67 -1.89 -12.80
C PRO A 56 -1.97 -1.95 -11.98
N GLY A 57 -3.00 -1.28 -12.49
CA GLY A 57 -4.35 -1.46 -11.96
C GLY A 57 -4.86 -2.89 -12.22
N SER A 58 -5.53 -3.48 -11.24
CA SER A 58 -6.09 -4.82 -11.32
C SER A 58 -7.59 -4.84 -11.07
N ALA A 59 -8.26 -5.88 -11.56
CA ALA A 59 -9.66 -6.15 -11.21
C ALA A 59 -9.85 -6.30 -9.69
N MET A 60 -8.82 -6.78 -8.97
CA MET A 60 -8.81 -6.84 -7.51
C MET A 60 -9.03 -5.46 -6.87
N ASP A 61 -8.47 -4.40 -7.45
CA ASP A 61 -8.62 -3.03 -6.92
C ASP A 61 -10.09 -2.62 -6.89
N ARG A 62 -10.86 -2.98 -7.92
CA ARG A 62 -12.30 -2.74 -7.97
C ARG A 62 -13.11 -3.70 -7.11
N GLN A 63 -12.66 -4.93 -6.91
CA GLN A 63 -13.45 -5.91 -6.15
C GLN A 63 -13.30 -5.71 -4.64
N THR A 64 -12.10 -5.39 -4.19
CA THR A 64 -11.77 -5.29 -2.75
C THR A 64 -11.81 -3.85 -2.25
N PHE A 65 -11.48 -2.88 -3.11
CA PHE A 65 -11.25 -1.49 -2.69
C PHE A 65 -12.15 -0.49 -3.44
N ASP A 66 -13.33 -0.92 -3.91
CA ASP A 66 -14.27 -0.06 -4.68
C ASP A 66 -14.64 1.23 -3.93
N TYR A 67 -14.87 1.10 -2.63
CA TYR A 67 -15.28 2.21 -1.75
C TYR A 67 -14.12 2.87 -1.01
N TYR A 68 -12.90 2.34 -1.17
CA TYR A 68 -11.72 2.89 -0.51
C TYR A 68 -11.22 4.08 -1.30
N LYS A 69 -10.61 5.04 -0.63
CA LYS A 69 -9.92 6.12 -1.33
C LYS A 69 -8.56 5.63 -1.82
N HIS A 70 -8.34 5.70 -3.13
CA HIS A 70 -7.10 5.27 -3.78
C HIS A 70 -6.05 6.38 -3.72
N ILE A 71 -4.92 6.09 -3.07
CA ILE A 71 -3.77 6.98 -2.95
C ILE A 71 -2.60 6.36 -3.72
N THR A 72 -2.02 7.12 -4.65
CA THR A 72 -0.78 6.72 -5.32
C THR A 72 0.39 7.28 -4.54
N VAL A 73 1.37 6.43 -4.22
CA VAL A 73 2.60 6.82 -3.54
C VAL A 73 3.80 6.57 -4.45
N ASP A 74 4.72 7.52 -4.51
CA ASP A 74 5.96 7.35 -5.27
C ASP A 74 6.92 6.39 -4.54
N PRO A 75 7.72 5.61 -5.28
CA PRO A 75 8.73 4.74 -4.69
C PRO A 75 9.80 5.58 -3.97
N ALA A 76 10.01 5.28 -2.69
CA ALA A 76 11.03 5.89 -1.86
C ALA A 76 11.56 4.85 -0.85
N GLU A 77 12.46 5.25 0.04
CA GLU A 77 12.89 4.40 1.13
C GLU A 77 11.71 4.06 2.09
N PRO A 78 11.64 2.84 2.65
CA PRO A 78 10.48 2.37 3.41
C PRO A 78 10.02 3.29 4.55
N HIS A 79 10.95 3.91 5.26
CA HIS A 79 10.64 4.87 6.33
C HIS A 79 9.89 6.12 5.84
N ASN A 80 10.30 6.70 4.70
CA ASN A 80 9.67 7.87 4.10
C ASN A 80 8.29 7.52 3.56
N MET A 81 8.15 6.33 2.97
CA MET A 81 6.86 5.83 2.52
C MET A 81 5.91 5.63 3.71
N LEU A 82 6.36 5.02 4.80
CA LEU A 82 5.57 4.85 6.01
C LEU A 82 5.13 6.19 6.61
N ALA A 83 6.01 7.18 6.67
CA ALA A 83 5.66 8.52 7.13
C ALA A 83 4.59 9.19 6.25
N THR A 84 4.68 8.99 4.93
CA THR A 84 3.68 9.47 3.96
C THR A 84 2.33 8.78 4.16
N LEU A 85 2.32 7.45 4.29
CA LEU A 85 1.14 6.64 4.59
C LEU A 85 0.43 7.12 5.87
N LYS A 86 1.19 7.26 6.95
CA LYS A 86 0.70 7.76 8.24
C LYS A 86 0.08 9.14 8.12
N SER A 87 0.71 10.04 7.36
CA SER A 87 0.20 11.40 7.13
C SER A 87 -1.14 11.39 6.39
N HIS A 88 -1.30 10.55 5.36
CA HIS A 88 -2.58 10.40 4.65
C HIS A 88 -3.69 9.82 5.52
N ILE A 89 -3.36 8.84 6.35
CA ILE A 89 -4.28 8.22 7.30
C ILE A 89 -4.74 9.26 8.32
N ALA A 90 -3.81 9.99 8.95
CA ALA A 90 -4.14 11.03 9.92
C ALA A 90 -5.00 12.14 9.30
N ALA A 91 -4.68 12.58 8.07
CA ALA A 91 -5.46 13.60 7.37
C ALA A 91 -6.88 13.13 7.01
N SER A 92 -7.08 11.84 6.74
CA SER A 92 -8.38 11.29 6.35
C SER A 92 -9.24 10.88 7.55
N GLY A 93 -8.63 10.56 8.70
CA GLY A 93 -9.34 10.28 9.95
C GLY A 93 -9.74 11.53 10.75
N ALA A 94 -9.29 12.72 10.33
CA ALA A 94 -9.61 14.00 10.99
C ALA A 94 -10.89 14.67 10.47
N GLN A 95 -11.68 13.98 9.64
CA GLN A 95 -12.94 14.47 9.05
C GLN A 95 -14.17 14.02 9.82
#